data_AF-A0A7X6ZDU0-F1
#
_entry.id   AF-A0A7X6ZDU0-F1
#
_cell.length_a   1.000
_cell.length_b   1.000
_cell.length_c   1.000
_cell.angle_alpha   90.00
_cell.angle_beta   90.00
_cell.angle_gamma   90.00
#
_symmetry.space_group_name_H-M   'P 1'
#
loop_
_entity.id
_entity.type
_entity.pdbx_description
1 polymer ?
#
loop_
_entity_poly.entity_id
_entity_poly.type
_entity_poly.pdbx_seq_one_letter_code
_entity_poly.pdbx_strand_id
1 'polypeptide(L)'
;MKSAALRSYRKYRRETGTTFSTSRKKNRILSIIMISIVSLLLSIISGPALVFAQSSGIYWTDYASKPTLSGTTYTITSAAQLAWVAKQVNAGIDFAGYTIEISDRLSSIDLSAHYWKPIGYTTFGAGVDRSFSGTFDGNTIPISHLKIGDSGNPESNHYYVGLFGYAKKAEIKNTCITNAAV
;
A
#
# COMPACT_ATOMS: atom_id res chain seq x y z
N MET A 1 55.18 -44.45 51.35
CA MET A 1 55.54 -43.97 49.99
C MET A 1 54.83 -42.64 49.63
N LYS A 2 54.91 -41.59 50.46
CA LYS A 2 54.30 -40.26 50.19
C LYS A 2 55.27 -39.05 50.34
N SER A 3 56.59 -39.31 50.45
CA SER A 3 57.61 -38.27 50.70
C SER A 3 58.45 -37.89 49.46
N ALA A 4 58.38 -38.67 48.37
CA ALA A 4 59.11 -38.40 47.13
C ALA A 4 58.36 -37.43 46.18
N ALA A 5 57.02 -37.45 46.18
CA ALA A 5 56.22 -36.65 45.24
C ALA A 5 56.21 -35.14 45.54
N LEU A 6 56.35 -34.73 46.82
CA LEU A 6 56.30 -33.32 47.22
C LEU A 6 57.63 -32.57 46.96
N ARG A 7 58.76 -33.29 46.83
CA ARG A 7 60.05 -32.67 46.47
C ARG A 7 60.14 -32.34 44.98
N SER A 8 59.59 -33.18 44.11
CA SER A 8 59.59 -32.93 42.66
C SER A 8 58.67 -31.77 42.27
N TYR A 9 57.53 -31.61 42.96
CA TYR A 9 56.59 -30.50 42.69
C TYR A 9 57.17 -29.12 43.05
N ARG A 10 57.98 -29.02 44.12
CA ARG A 10 58.62 -27.76 44.53
C ARG A 10 59.78 -27.33 43.62
N LYS A 11 60.39 -28.25 42.88
CA LYS A 11 61.47 -27.96 41.92
C LYS A 11 60.91 -27.47 40.57
N TYR A 12 59.83 -28.09 40.08
CA TYR A 12 59.16 -27.67 38.84
C TYR A 12 58.56 -26.25 38.91
N ARG A 13 58.07 -25.82 40.07
CA ARG A 13 57.45 -24.49 40.25
C ARG A 13 58.45 -23.32 40.31
N ARG A 14 59.76 -23.55 40.27
CA ARG A 14 60.77 -22.47 40.22
C ARG A 14 61.31 -22.18 38.83
N GLU A 15 61.04 -23.03 37.83
CA GLU A 15 61.70 -22.96 36.52
C GLU A 15 60.83 -22.34 35.40
N THR A 16 59.61 -21.91 35.70
CA THR A 16 58.72 -21.24 34.71
C THR A 16 58.31 -19.83 35.10
N GLY A 17 59.11 -19.18 35.95
CA GLY A 17 59.09 -17.74 36.13
C GLY A 17 59.84 -17.04 35.01
N THR A 18 59.23 -16.90 33.84
CA THR A 18 59.67 -15.93 32.82
C THR A 18 58.58 -14.88 32.61
N THR A 19 58.94 -13.67 33.02
CA THR A 19 58.21 -12.42 32.85
C THR A 19 57.93 -12.13 31.38
N PHE A 20 56.67 -11.93 30.99
CA PHE A 20 56.34 -11.10 29.84
C PHE A 20 55.61 -9.84 30.31
N SER A 21 56.42 -8.80 30.42
CA SER A 21 56.01 -7.41 30.56
C SER A 21 55.24 -6.96 29.33
N THR A 22 54.12 -6.27 29.58
CA THR A 22 53.54 -5.18 28.78
C THR A 22 53.11 -5.44 27.34
N SER A 23 51.79 -5.37 27.10
CA SER A 23 51.26 -4.28 26.27
C SER A 23 49.77 -4.04 26.52
N ARG A 24 49.46 -3.27 27.57
CA ARG A 24 48.11 -2.75 27.85
C ARG A 24 47.64 -1.70 26.80
N LYS A 25 48.47 -1.41 25.78
CA LYS A 25 48.16 -0.50 24.66
C LYS A 25 47.65 -1.21 23.40
N LYS A 26 48.04 -2.47 23.13
CA LYS A 26 47.57 -3.20 21.93
C LYS A 26 46.05 -3.48 21.93
N ASN A 27 45.45 -3.63 23.11
CA ASN A 27 44.01 -3.91 23.22
C ASN A 27 43.11 -2.66 23.16
N ARG A 28 43.68 -1.43 23.25
CA ARG A 28 42.89 -0.20 23.07
C ARG A 28 42.76 0.17 21.59
N ILE A 29 43.73 -0.20 20.75
CA ILE A 29 43.71 0.08 19.31
C ILE A 29 42.81 -0.93 18.58
N LEU A 30 42.82 -2.22 18.96
CA LEU A 30 41.87 -3.18 18.39
C LEU A 30 40.40 -2.86 18.72
N SER A 31 40.10 -2.38 19.94
CA SER A 31 38.73 -1.96 20.29
C SER A 31 38.30 -0.69 19.56
N ILE A 32 39.19 0.28 19.34
CA ILE A 32 38.85 1.50 18.57
C ILE A 32 38.64 1.14 17.09
N ILE A 33 39.47 0.28 16.48
CA ILE A 33 39.29 -0.13 15.07
C ILE A 33 38.01 -0.97 14.89
N MET A 34 37.66 -1.86 15.83
CA MET A 34 36.38 -2.60 15.80
C MET A 34 35.17 -1.68 16.01
N ILE A 35 35.24 -0.69 16.89
CA ILE A 35 34.16 0.29 17.09
C ILE A 35 34.04 1.20 15.86
N SER A 36 35.15 1.65 15.26
CA SER A 36 35.14 2.48 14.05
C SER A 36 34.60 1.72 12.83
N ILE A 37 34.89 0.42 12.66
CA ILE A 37 34.36 -0.38 11.54
C ILE A 37 32.87 -0.71 11.74
N VAL A 38 32.41 -0.93 12.98
CA VAL A 38 30.98 -1.10 13.28
C VAL A 38 30.21 0.22 13.16
N SER A 39 30.84 1.36 13.48
CA SER A 39 30.26 2.70 13.24
C SER A 39 30.27 3.09 11.76
N LEU A 40 31.24 2.64 10.96
CA LEU A 40 31.26 2.89 9.50
C LEU A 40 30.27 1.99 8.73
N LEU A 41 29.90 0.83 9.29
CA LEU A 41 28.90 -0.09 8.73
C LEU A 41 27.46 0.19 9.20
N LEU A 42 27.24 1.11 10.15
CA LEU A 42 25.91 1.60 10.55
C LEU A 42 25.53 2.93 9.90
N SER A 43 26.44 3.57 9.16
CA SER A 43 26.22 4.84 8.46
C SER A 43 25.80 4.69 6.98
N ILE A 44 25.44 3.49 6.52
CA ILE A 44 24.87 3.24 5.18
C ILE A 44 23.44 2.66 5.26
N ILE A 45 22.68 2.99 6.32
CA ILE A 45 21.22 2.79 6.35
C ILE A 45 20.53 4.11 6.75
N SER A 46 21.04 5.21 6.21
CA SER A 46 20.38 6.52 6.25
C SER A 46 20.44 7.23 4.90
N GLY A 47 20.52 6.46 3.81
CA GLY A 47 19.86 6.95 2.61
C GLY A 47 18.37 7.06 2.93
N PRO A 48 17.59 7.95 2.29
CA PRO A 48 16.20 7.58 2.13
C PRO A 48 16.31 6.19 1.51
N ALA A 49 15.81 5.17 2.18
CA ALA A 49 15.28 4.08 1.40
C ALA A 49 14.42 4.84 0.37
N LEU A 50 14.81 4.78 -0.90
CA LEU A 50 13.80 4.58 -1.93
C LEU A 50 13.11 3.29 -1.47
N VAL A 51 12.24 3.45 -0.47
CA VAL A 51 10.99 2.80 -0.37
C VAL A 51 10.37 3.23 -1.69
N PHE A 52 10.69 2.47 -2.75
CA PHE A 52 9.64 2.12 -3.66
C PHE A 52 8.60 1.57 -2.71
N ALA A 53 7.63 2.42 -2.37
CA ALA A 53 6.43 1.97 -1.74
C ALA A 53 6.05 0.79 -2.61
N GLN A 54 6.17 -0.41 -2.06
CA GLN A 54 5.50 -1.54 -2.63
C GLN A 54 4.04 -1.11 -2.50
N SER A 55 3.51 -0.50 -3.54
CA SER A 55 2.12 -0.14 -3.65
C SER A 55 1.40 -1.47 -3.68
N SER A 56 1.17 -2.05 -2.51
CA SER A 56 0.01 -2.89 -2.32
C SER A 56 -1.15 -1.94 -2.59
N GLY A 57 -1.59 -1.90 -3.85
CA GLY A 57 -2.44 -0.86 -4.38
C GLY A 57 -3.69 -0.73 -3.54
N ILE A 58 -3.78 0.33 -2.74
CA ILE A 58 -4.95 0.58 -1.92
C ILE A 58 -6.04 1.11 -2.86
N TYR A 59 -7.21 0.49 -2.84
CA TYR A 59 -8.32 0.87 -3.69
C TYR A 59 -9.29 1.77 -2.93
N TRP A 60 -9.94 2.68 -3.63
CA TRP A 60 -11.02 3.50 -3.07
C TRP A 60 -12.15 2.67 -2.44
N THR A 61 -12.39 1.44 -2.91
CA THR A 61 -13.40 0.52 -2.37
C THR A 61 -13.12 0.06 -0.93
N ASP A 62 -11.88 0.19 -0.47
CA ASP A 62 -11.48 -0.13 0.91
C ASP A 62 -11.95 0.96 1.89
N TYR A 63 -12.09 2.20 1.41
CA TYR A 63 -12.61 3.35 2.15
C TYR A 63 -14.07 3.66 1.84
N ALA A 64 -14.76 2.77 1.14
CA ALA A 64 -16.14 2.98 0.69
C ALA A 64 -17.08 3.30 1.87
N SER A 65 -17.76 4.44 1.79
CA SER A 65 -18.74 4.88 2.80
C SER A 65 -20.11 5.04 2.17
N LYS A 66 -21.17 4.54 2.82
CA LYS A 66 -22.54 4.64 2.27
C LYS A 66 -22.99 6.11 2.16
N PRO A 67 -23.49 6.57 1.00
CA PRO A 67 -24.09 7.90 0.85
C PRO A 67 -25.49 7.98 1.47
N THR A 68 -25.96 9.21 1.68
CA THR A 68 -27.34 9.45 2.12
C THR A 68 -28.31 9.06 1.01
N LEU A 69 -29.38 8.34 1.36
CA LEU A 69 -30.48 7.99 0.47
C LEU A 69 -31.70 8.85 0.81
N SER A 70 -32.26 9.54 -0.17
CA SER A 70 -33.54 10.24 -0.07
C SER A 70 -34.44 9.80 -1.22
N GLY A 71 -35.57 9.15 -0.89
CA GLY A 71 -36.41 8.50 -1.90
C GLY A 71 -35.62 7.44 -2.68
N THR A 72 -35.42 7.67 -3.97
CA THR A 72 -34.65 6.81 -4.88
C THR A 72 -33.28 7.38 -5.25
N THR A 73 -32.84 8.47 -4.61
CA THR A 73 -31.59 9.16 -4.94
C THR A 73 -30.55 8.99 -3.83
N TYR A 74 -29.39 8.46 -4.20
CA TYR A 74 -28.18 8.48 -3.39
C TYR A 74 -27.34 9.71 -3.76
N THR A 75 -27.10 10.59 -2.79
CA THR A 75 -26.30 11.81 -2.99
C THR A 75 -24.84 11.57 -2.61
N ILE A 76 -23.93 11.76 -3.56
CA ILE A 76 -22.50 11.59 -3.43
C ILE A 76 -21.85 12.93 -3.08
N THR A 77 -21.19 12.99 -1.93
CA THR A 77 -20.47 14.17 -1.42
C THR A 77 -18.97 13.92 -1.23
N SER A 78 -18.46 12.74 -1.60
CA SER A 78 -17.04 12.41 -1.48
C SER A 78 -16.62 11.26 -2.41
N ALA A 79 -15.31 11.13 -2.64
CA ALA A 79 -14.71 10.00 -3.36
C ALA A 79 -15.04 8.65 -2.71
N ALA A 80 -15.02 8.57 -1.37
CA ALA A 80 -15.40 7.37 -0.62
C ALA A 80 -16.85 6.94 -0.87
N GLN A 81 -17.77 7.88 -1.03
CA GLN A 81 -19.17 7.58 -1.38
C GLN A 81 -19.33 7.17 -2.84
N LEU A 82 -18.59 7.77 -3.76
CA LEU A 82 -18.56 7.32 -5.15
C LEU A 82 -18.02 5.88 -5.25
N ALA A 83 -16.97 5.58 -4.48
CA ALA A 83 -16.38 4.24 -4.39
C ALA A 83 -17.33 3.20 -3.78
N TRP A 84 -18.23 3.63 -2.89
CA TRP A 84 -19.28 2.76 -2.36
C TRP A 84 -20.20 2.26 -3.48
N VAL A 85 -20.54 3.10 -4.47
CA VAL A 85 -21.32 2.68 -5.64
C VAL A 85 -20.57 1.58 -6.40
N ALA A 86 -19.27 1.78 -6.68
CA ALA A 86 -18.44 0.76 -7.33
C ALA A 86 -18.44 -0.56 -6.54
N LYS A 87 -18.28 -0.48 -5.22
CA LYS A 87 -18.31 -1.64 -4.32
C LYS A 87 -19.64 -2.38 -4.38
N GLN A 88 -20.76 -1.66 -4.37
CA GLN A 88 -22.09 -2.26 -4.42
C GLN A 88 -22.41 -2.91 -5.77
N VAL A 89 -22.09 -2.26 -6.89
CA VAL A 89 -22.29 -2.83 -8.23
C VAL A 89 -21.43 -4.08 -8.39
N ASN A 90 -20.17 -4.01 -7.99
CA ASN A 90 -19.28 -5.16 -8.05
C ASN A 90 -19.71 -6.29 -7.11
N ALA A 91 -20.46 -5.99 -6.04
CA ALA A 91 -21.11 -6.97 -5.17
C ALA A 91 -22.44 -7.53 -5.71
N GLY A 92 -22.99 -6.97 -6.80
CA GLY A 92 -24.17 -7.47 -7.51
C GLY A 92 -25.44 -6.63 -7.32
N ILE A 93 -25.33 -5.43 -6.73
CA ILE A 93 -26.45 -4.48 -6.63
C ILE A 93 -26.40 -3.54 -7.84
N ASP A 94 -27.35 -3.66 -8.75
CA ASP A 94 -27.33 -2.98 -10.05
C ASP A 94 -27.84 -1.53 -10.03
N PHE A 95 -28.57 -1.11 -8.99
CA PHE A 95 -29.23 0.19 -8.86
C PHE A 95 -30.36 0.47 -9.87
N ALA A 96 -30.99 -0.56 -10.44
CA ALA A 96 -32.16 -0.34 -11.29
C ALA A 96 -33.26 0.45 -10.56
N GLY A 97 -33.71 1.56 -11.16
CA GLY A 97 -34.70 2.47 -10.59
C GLY A 97 -34.16 3.47 -9.55
N TYR A 98 -32.86 3.46 -9.26
CA TYR A 98 -32.20 4.42 -8.37
C TYR A 98 -31.37 5.43 -9.16
N THR A 99 -31.23 6.63 -8.59
CA THR A 99 -30.32 7.67 -9.07
C THR A 99 -29.11 7.77 -8.16
N ILE A 100 -27.92 7.81 -8.74
CA ILE A 100 -26.67 8.19 -8.11
C ILE A 100 -26.36 9.60 -8.58
N GLU A 101 -26.37 10.58 -7.69
CA GLU A 101 -26.18 11.98 -8.02
C GLU A 101 -24.96 12.54 -7.30
N ILE A 102 -24.03 13.16 -8.03
CA ILE A 102 -22.97 13.96 -7.38
C ILE A 102 -23.57 15.26 -6.90
N SER A 103 -23.38 15.60 -5.62
CA SER A 103 -23.90 16.84 -5.07
C SER A 103 -23.36 18.05 -5.82
N ASP A 104 -24.28 18.92 -6.25
CA ASP A 104 -24.02 20.24 -6.84
C ASP A 104 -23.28 21.23 -5.91
N ARG A 105 -23.15 20.88 -4.63
CA ARG A 105 -22.39 21.66 -3.63
C ARG A 105 -20.89 21.38 -3.67
N LEU A 106 -20.45 20.38 -4.42
CA LEU A 106 -19.03 20.08 -4.61
C LEU A 106 -18.44 20.91 -5.75
N SER A 107 -17.17 21.27 -5.63
CA SER A 107 -16.40 21.83 -6.75
C SER A 107 -15.73 20.75 -7.60
N SER A 108 -15.40 19.60 -7.00
CA SER A 108 -14.83 18.42 -7.66
C SER A 108 -14.84 17.21 -6.74
N ILE A 109 -14.64 16.02 -7.31
CA ILE A 109 -14.22 14.80 -6.62
C ILE A 109 -12.80 14.48 -7.09
N ASP A 110 -11.84 14.37 -6.16
CA ASP A 110 -10.47 13.96 -6.46
C ASP A 110 -10.25 12.49 -6.09
N LEU A 111 -9.81 11.68 -7.06
CA LEU A 111 -9.52 10.26 -6.89
C LEU A 111 -8.03 9.97 -6.72
N SER A 112 -7.16 10.99 -6.66
CA SER A 112 -5.70 10.84 -6.64
C SER A 112 -5.13 9.99 -5.50
N ALA A 113 -5.84 9.86 -4.38
CA ALA A 113 -5.36 9.19 -3.18
C ALA A 113 -5.21 7.67 -3.33
N HIS A 114 -6.03 7.02 -4.17
CA HIS A 114 -6.14 5.55 -4.25
C HIS A 114 -6.46 5.09 -5.68
N TYR A 115 -6.20 3.82 -5.97
CA TYR A 115 -6.60 3.25 -7.25
C TYR A 115 -8.12 3.15 -7.35
N TRP A 116 -8.62 3.39 -8.56
CA TRP A 116 -10.00 3.26 -8.91
C TRP A 116 -10.32 1.82 -9.31
N LYS A 117 -11.44 1.31 -8.82
CA LYS A 117 -12.05 0.08 -9.32
C LYS A 117 -13.28 0.47 -10.14
N PRO A 118 -13.36 0.09 -11.43
CA PRO A 118 -14.49 0.45 -12.27
C PRO A 118 -15.84 0.09 -11.64
N ILE A 119 -16.84 0.94 -11.86
CA ILE A 119 -18.24 0.65 -11.51
C ILE A 119 -18.73 -0.40 -12.50
N GLY A 120 -18.90 -1.61 -11.98
CA GLY A 120 -19.36 -2.75 -12.74
C GLY A 120 -18.28 -3.42 -13.57
N TYR A 121 -18.47 -4.72 -13.79
CA TYR A 121 -17.66 -5.54 -14.66
C TYR A 121 -18.46 -6.71 -15.23
N THR A 122 -17.91 -7.32 -16.28
CA THR A 122 -18.34 -8.63 -16.75
C THR A 122 -17.12 -9.45 -17.12
N THR A 123 -17.27 -10.77 -17.10
CA THR A 123 -16.22 -11.71 -17.51
C THR A 123 -16.74 -12.50 -18.71
N PHE A 124 -16.01 -12.45 -19.82
CA PHE A 124 -16.33 -13.26 -20.98
C PHE A 124 -16.42 -14.74 -20.61
N GLY A 125 -17.47 -15.41 -21.09
CA GLY A 125 -17.65 -16.86 -20.94
C GLY A 125 -18.14 -17.37 -19.58
N ALA A 126 -17.99 -16.61 -18.49
CA ALA A 126 -18.43 -17.03 -17.15
C ALA A 126 -19.80 -16.48 -16.72
N GLY A 127 -20.48 -15.70 -17.58
CA GLY A 127 -21.85 -15.23 -17.34
C GLY A 127 -22.01 -14.26 -16.16
N VAL A 128 -20.91 -13.68 -15.67
CA VAL A 128 -20.96 -12.70 -14.58
C VAL A 128 -21.48 -11.37 -15.11
N ASP A 129 -22.66 -10.98 -14.64
CA ASP A 129 -23.26 -9.67 -14.90
C ASP A 129 -23.17 -8.83 -13.62
N ARG A 130 -22.20 -7.91 -13.56
CA ARG A 130 -22.12 -6.85 -12.54
C ARG A 130 -22.33 -5.51 -13.23
N SER A 131 -23.45 -5.37 -13.92
CA SER A 131 -23.78 -4.10 -14.57
C SER A 131 -24.30 -3.07 -13.59
N PHE A 132 -23.93 -1.81 -13.81
CA PHE A 132 -24.71 -0.68 -13.33
C PHE A 132 -25.93 -0.50 -14.24
N SER A 133 -27.11 -0.38 -13.64
CA SER A 133 -28.42 -0.27 -14.30
C SER A 133 -29.26 0.90 -13.77
N GLY A 134 -28.67 1.81 -12.99
CA GLY A 134 -29.31 3.02 -12.48
C GLY A 134 -29.14 4.24 -13.39
N THR A 135 -29.54 5.40 -12.87
CA THR A 135 -29.17 6.71 -13.43
C THR A 135 -27.97 7.26 -12.67
N PHE A 136 -26.92 7.66 -13.38
CA PHE A 136 -25.80 8.42 -12.83
C PHE A 136 -25.86 9.86 -13.35
N ASP A 137 -26.05 10.82 -12.45
CA ASP A 137 -26.01 12.24 -12.74
C ASP A 137 -24.77 12.88 -12.09
N GLY A 138 -23.80 13.25 -12.92
CA GLY A 138 -22.56 13.86 -12.43
C GLY A 138 -22.69 15.34 -12.06
N ASN A 139 -23.84 15.98 -12.31
CA ASN A 139 -24.07 17.41 -12.10
C ASN A 139 -22.98 18.33 -12.69
N THR A 140 -22.30 17.88 -13.75
CA THR A 140 -21.13 18.50 -14.39
C THR A 140 -19.94 18.73 -13.45
N ILE A 141 -19.97 18.19 -12.23
CA ILE A 141 -18.90 18.28 -11.25
C ILE A 141 -17.73 17.40 -11.72
N PRO A 142 -16.50 17.95 -11.84
CA PRO A 142 -15.35 17.18 -12.27
C PRO A 142 -15.01 16.04 -11.32
N ILE A 143 -14.85 14.83 -11.86
CA ILE A 143 -14.19 13.70 -11.21
C ILE A 143 -12.77 13.64 -11.79
N SER A 144 -11.77 13.84 -10.94
CA SER A 144 -10.39 14.06 -11.36
C SER A 144 -9.45 12.95 -10.90
N HIS A 145 -8.34 12.77 -11.61
CA HIS A 145 -7.24 11.86 -11.24
C HIS A 145 -7.66 10.40 -11.04
N LEU A 146 -8.64 9.95 -11.82
CA LEU A 146 -9.00 8.54 -11.88
C LEU A 146 -7.76 7.74 -12.33
N LYS A 147 -7.32 6.79 -11.50
CA LYS A 147 -6.15 5.96 -11.76
C LYS A 147 -6.49 4.48 -11.68
N ILE A 148 -6.36 3.73 -12.77
CA ILE A 148 -6.55 2.28 -12.79
C ILE A 148 -5.20 1.60 -13.06
N GLY A 149 -4.66 0.90 -12.05
CA GLY A 149 -3.29 0.36 -12.12
C GLY A 149 -2.21 1.44 -12.27
N ASP A 150 -0.97 1.04 -12.51
CA ASP A 150 0.12 1.93 -12.93
C ASP A 150 1.15 1.22 -13.81
N SER A 151 2.17 1.94 -14.27
CA SER A 151 3.21 1.40 -15.15
C SER A 151 4.00 0.23 -14.55
N GLY A 152 4.09 0.14 -13.22
CA GLY A 152 4.75 -0.96 -12.52
C GLY A 152 3.80 -2.12 -12.18
N ASN A 153 2.49 -1.86 -12.08
CA ASN A 153 1.45 -2.85 -11.85
C ASN A 153 0.19 -2.50 -12.66
N PRO A 154 0.19 -2.76 -13.99
CA PRO A 154 -0.94 -2.45 -14.84
C PRO A 154 -2.14 -3.33 -14.47
N GLU A 155 -3.35 -2.78 -14.57
CA GLU A 155 -4.57 -3.54 -14.29
C GLU A 155 -4.75 -4.65 -15.34
N SER A 156 -4.63 -5.91 -14.92
CA SER A 156 -4.70 -7.08 -15.82
C SER A 156 -5.98 -7.89 -15.69
N ASN A 157 -6.84 -7.60 -14.72
CA ASN A 157 -8.02 -8.41 -14.40
C ASN A 157 -9.32 -7.83 -14.96
N HIS A 158 -9.33 -6.54 -15.33
CA HIS A 158 -10.50 -5.88 -15.91
C HIS A 158 -10.34 -5.75 -17.42
N TYR A 159 -11.22 -6.40 -18.18
CA TYR A 159 -11.30 -6.23 -19.64
C TYR A 159 -11.83 -4.85 -20.05
N TYR A 160 -12.56 -4.20 -19.15
CA TYR A 160 -13.20 -2.91 -19.36
C TYR A 160 -12.81 -1.97 -18.24
N VAL A 161 -12.32 -0.81 -18.62
CA VAL A 161 -11.70 0.17 -17.73
C VAL A 161 -12.30 1.55 -17.97
N GLY A 162 -12.31 2.37 -16.93
CA GLY A 162 -12.95 3.68 -16.90
C GLY A 162 -13.64 3.93 -15.56
N LEU A 163 -14.40 5.03 -15.45
CA LEU A 163 -15.24 5.26 -14.27
C LEU A 163 -16.24 4.10 -14.11
N PHE A 164 -16.88 3.73 -15.23
CA PHE A 164 -17.73 2.55 -15.36
C PHE A 164 -16.99 1.50 -16.20
N GLY A 165 -16.96 0.26 -15.71
CA GLY A 165 -16.45 -0.88 -16.47
C GLY A 165 -17.58 -1.62 -17.19
N TYR A 166 -18.77 -1.67 -16.62
CA TYR A 166 -19.93 -2.29 -17.27
C TYR A 166 -21.24 -1.65 -16.83
N ALA A 167 -21.98 -1.11 -17.80
CA ALA A 167 -23.30 -0.52 -17.62
C ALA A 167 -24.29 -1.13 -18.61
N LYS A 168 -25.53 -1.38 -18.18
CA LYS A 168 -26.58 -2.04 -18.97
C LYS A 168 -27.92 -1.42 -18.61
N LYS A 169 -28.66 -0.94 -19.61
CA LYS A 169 -29.94 -0.22 -19.39
C LYS A 169 -29.79 0.96 -18.40
N ALA A 170 -28.61 1.56 -18.34
CA ALA A 170 -28.30 2.68 -17.46
C ALA A 170 -28.42 4.01 -18.22
N GLU A 171 -28.67 5.08 -17.47
CA GLU A 171 -28.53 6.46 -17.96
C GLU A 171 -27.30 7.07 -17.28
N ILE A 172 -26.34 7.56 -18.05
CA ILE A 172 -25.16 8.27 -17.53
C ILE A 172 -25.16 9.65 -18.17
N LYS A 173 -25.31 10.70 -17.36
CA LYS A 173 -25.42 12.09 -17.83
C LYS A 173 -24.61 13.05 -16.99
N ASN A 174 -24.40 14.24 -17.55
CA ASN A 174 -23.73 15.38 -16.90
C ASN A 174 -22.40 14.99 -16.23
N THR A 175 -21.66 14.04 -16.81
CA THR A 175 -20.44 13.50 -16.21
C THR A 175 -19.22 14.19 -16.81
N CYS A 176 -18.32 14.66 -15.97
CA CYS A 176 -17.06 15.29 -16.38
C CYS A 176 -15.89 14.53 -15.75
N ILE A 177 -15.04 13.89 -16.58
CA ILE A 177 -13.82 13.22 -16.12
C ILE A 177 -12.61 14.03 -16.58
N THR A 178 -11.69 14.30 -15.67
CA THR A 178 -10.46 15.05 -15.95
C THR A 178 -9.23 14.32 -15.42
N ASN A 179 -8.09 14.47 -16.10
CA ASN A 179 -6.80 13.91 -15.68
C ASN A 179 -6.83 12.41 -15.38
N ALA A 180 -7.55 11.62 -16.18
CA ALA A 180 -7.60 10.16 -16.01
C ALA A 180 -6.33 9.48 -16.54
N ALA A 181 -5.87 8.45 -15.83
CA ALA A 181 -4.82 7.52 -16.23
C ALA A 181 -5.38 6.09 -16.11
N VAL A 182 -5.56 5.43 -17.24
CA VAL A 182 -6.27 4.15 -17.39
C VAL A 182 -5.43 3.18 -18.20
#